data_AF-A0A529VSY4-F1
#
_entry.id   AF-A0A529VSY4-F1
#
_cell.length_a   1.000
_cell.length_b   1.000
_cell.length_c   1.000
_cell.angle_alpha   90.00
_cell.angle_beta   90.00
_cell.angle_gamma   90.00
#
_symmetry.space_group_name_H-M   'P 1'
#
loop_
_entity.id
_entity.type
_entity.pdbx_description
1 polymer ?
#
loop_
_entity_poly.entity_id
_entity_poly.type
_entity_poly.pdbx_seq_one_letter_code
_entity_poly.pdbx_strand_id
1 'polypeptide(L)' 'AVSCNPVTLARDLRILLDGGYALKSVTPIDQFLWSPHVEAVALLEKPKRRR' A
#
# COMPACT_ATOMS: atom_id res chain seq x y z
N ALA A 1 3.72 2.89 -1.93
CA ALA A 1 3.82 2.99 -0.47
C ALA A 1 4.50 1.75 0.07
N VAL A 2 5.28 1.87 1.14
CA VAL A 2 6.02 0.76 1.78
C VAL A 2 5.73 0.84 3.28
N SER A 3 5.39 -0.27 3.94
CA SER A 3 5.04 -0.28 5.36
C SER A 3 5.21 -1.66 6.01
N CYS A 4 5.72 -1.65 7.25
CA CYS A 4 5.85 -2.82 8.13
C CYS A 4 4.60 -3.11 9.00
N ASN A 5 3.55 -2.29 8.90
CA ASN A 5 2.32 -2.45 9.67
C ASN A 5 1.09 -2.46 8.73
N PRO A 6 0.44 -3.62 8.55
CA PRO A 6 -0.69 -3.75 7.61
C PRO A 6 -1.91 -2.93 8.02
N VAL A 7 -2.13 -2.68 9.32
CA VAL A 7 -3.29 -1.91 9.81
C VAL A 7 -3.17 -0.44 9.41
N THR A 8 -2.01 0.17 9.68
CA THR A 8 -1.78 1.57 9.29
C THR A 8 -1.65 1.72 7.78
N LEU A 9 -1.06 0.73 7.09
CA LEU A 9 -1.02 0.71 5.63
C LEU A 9 -2.44 0.72 5.03
N ALA A 10 -3.36 -0.11 5.52
CA ALA A 10 -4.73 -0.15 5.02
C ALA A 10 -5.47 1.19 5.23
N ARG A 11 -5.30 1.81 6.41
CA ARG A 11 -5.87 3.14 6.69
C ARG A 11 -5.35 4.19 5.70
N ASP A 12 -4.04 4.23 5.48
CA ASP A 12 -3.43 5.26 4.64
C ASP A 12 -3.71 5.01 3.15
N LEU A 13 -3.77 3.75 2.72
CA LEU A 13 -4.24 3.37 1.38
C LEU A 13 -5.67 3.85 1.15
N ARG A 14 -6.57 3.73 2.13
CA ARG A 14 -7.93 4.22 2.00
C ARG A 14 -7.97 5.73 1.71
N ILE A 15 -7.19 6.51 2.44
CA ILE A 15 -7.08 7.97 2.22
C ILE A 15 -6.60 8.27 0.80
N LEU A 16 -5.60 7.54 0.30
CA LEU A 16 -5.09 7.73 -1.06
C LEU A 16 -6.11 7.33 -2.14
N LEU A 17 -6.85 6.24 -1.92
CA LEU A 17 -7.92 5.81 -2.80
C LEU A 17 -9.05 6.84 -2.88
N ASP A 18 -9.47 7.37 -1.72
CA ASP A 18 -10.46 8.46 -1.65
C ASP A 18 -9.92 9.75 -2.31
N GLY A 19 -8.59 9.95 -2.29
CA GLY A 19 -7.87 11.01 -3.02
C GLY A 19 -7.72 10.79 -4.53
N GLY A 20 -8.32 9.72 -5.08
CA GLY A 20 -8.35 9.44 -6.51
C GLY A 20 -7.13 8.68 -7.04
N TYR A 21 -6.30 8.11 -6.17
CA TYR A 21 -5.31 7.11 -6.61
C TYR A 21 -5.98 5.76 -6.82
N ALA A 22 -5.43 4.95 -7.73
CA ALA A 22 -5.82 3.57 -7.92
C ALA A 22 -4.73 2.64 -7.38
N LEU A 23 -5.10 1.72 -6.50
CA LEU A 23 -4.21 0.65 -6.04
C LEU A 23 -4.06 -0.39 -7.17
N LYS A 24 -2.83 -0.72 -7.53
CA LYS A 24 -2.52 -1.68 -8.61
C LYS A 24 -2.10 -3.04 -8.10
N SER A 25 -1.25 -3.07 -7.08
CA SER A 25 -0.80 -4.31 -6.46
C SER A 25 -0.34 -4.05 -5.04
N VAL A 26 -0.35 -5.10 -4.23
CA VAL A 26 0.28 -5.16 -2.91
C VAL A 26 1.12 -6.42 -2.86
N THR A 27 2.40 -6.28 -2.56
CA THR A 27 3.33 -7.40 -2.42
C THR A 27 3.80 -7.47 -0.98
N PRO A 28 3.43 -8.51 -0.21
CA PRO A 28 4.03 -8.77 1.09
C PRO A 28 5.47 -9.27 0.90
N ILE A 29 6.34 -8.87 1.82
CA ILE A 29 7.76 -9.22 1.89
C ILE A 29 8.03 -9.71 3.31
N ASP A 30 8.55 -10.93 3.41
CA ASP A 30 9.01 -11.50 4.68
C ASP A 30 10.41 -10.96 5.03
N GLN A 31 10.46 -9.69 5.41
CA GLN A 31 11.70 -9.00 5.80
C GLN A 31 12.14 -9.36 7.22
N PHE A 32 11.21 -9.81 8.07
CA PHE A 32 11.41 -10.01 9.51
C PHE A 32 11.21 -11.48 9.88
N LEU A 33 12.18 -12.30 9.48
CA LEU A 33 12.13 -13.74 9.67
C LEU A 33 11.90 -14.13 11.15
N TRP A 34 11.03 -15.11 11.37
CA TRP A 34 10.65 -15.61 12.71
C TRP A 34 9.97 -14.57 13.61
N SER A 35 9.46 -13.48 13.05
CA SER A 35 8.62 -12.50 13.75
C SER A 35 7.21 -12.45 13.13
N PRO A 36 6.21 -11.92 13.85
CA PRO A 36 4.88 -11.71 13.29
C PRO A 36 4.76 -10.48 12.38
N HIS A 37 5.83 -9.67 12.22
CA HIS A 37 5.81 -8.46 11.39
C HIS A 37 5.86 -8.81 9.90
N VAL A 38 5.17 -8.01 9.08
CA VAL A 38 5.15 -8.15 7.63
C VAL A 38 5.46 -6.81 6.98
N GLU A 39 6.45 -6.78 6.09
CA GLU A 39 6.70 -5.63 5.23
C GLU A 39 5.81 -5.75 3.99
N ALA A 40 5.26 -4.65 3.49
CA ALA A 40 4.43 -4.68 2.30
C ALA A 40 4.68 -3.48 1.39
N VAL A 41 4.77 -3.75 0.09
CA VAL A 41 4.91 -2.73 -0.96
C VAL A 41 3.60 -2.62 -1.73
N ALA A 42 2.95 -1.46 -1.68
CA ALA A 42 1.76 -1.14 -2.44
C ALA A 42 2.09 -0.23 -3.62
N LEU A 43 1.77 -0.66 -4.84
CA LEU A 43 1.87 0.16 -6.05
C LEU A 43 0.56 0.93 -6.24
N LEU A 44 0.64 2.26 -6.29
CA LEU A 44 -0.49 3.13 -6.61
C LEU A 44 -0.19 3.94 -7.86
N GLU A 45 -1.24 4.19 -8.65
CA GLU A 45 -1.17 5.07 -9.81
C GLU A 45 -2.20 6.19 -9.67
N LYS A 46 -1.85 7.41 -10.09
CA LYS A 46 -2.81 8.49 -10.25
C LYS A 46 -3.36 8.45 -11.68
N PRO A 47 -4.65 8.18 -11.90
CA PRO A 47 -5.24 8.22 -13.23
C PRO A 47 -5.00 9.60 -13.87
N LYS A 48 -4.52 9.62 -15.12
CA LYS A 48 -4.41 10.87 -15.87
C LYS A 48 -5.82 11.41 -16.11
N ARG A 49 -6.07 12.65 -15.71
CA ARG A 49 -7.32 13.35 -16.01
C ARG A 49 -7.41 13.47 -17.54
N ARG A 50 -8.39 12.80 -18.17
CA ARG A 50 -8.71 13.04 -19.58
C ARG A 50 -9.18 14.49 -19.68
N ARG A 51 -8.49 15.29 -20.50
CA ARG A 51 -8.91 16.64 -20.87
C ARG A 51 -10.10 16.57 -21.80
#